data_AF-A0A7C5SWI0-F1
#
_entry.id   AF-A0A7C5SWI0-F1
#
_cell.length_a   1.000
_cell.length_b   1.000
_cell.length_c   1.000
_cell.angle_alpha   90.00
_cell.angle_beta   90.00
_cell.angle_gamma   90.00
#
_symmetry.space_group_name_H-M   'P 1'
#
loop_
_entity.id
_entity.type
_entity.pdbx_description
1 polymer ?
#
loop_
_entity_poly.entity_id
_entity_poly.type
_entity_poly.pdbx_seq_one_letter_code
_entity_poly.pdbx_strand_id
1 'polypeptide(L)'
;MPRVSSGLIIAGAYANKLRRVMFATLKGKIDSKEVARASGELNALLFELFREIGVEKGDVVRITIEYEIVNGKIEWKWDTLEVQHYRLVEESSTKIKELLPRVLERREEVVARPALPMEIEVEYLGTVKEGLEDVYVVKAPKEETYATIGAVRVLFRNEEGGALVVMVTPEGRAFRYFMKLKYSPDPLEIAKNVKEELIKALSENRVEEIDREKAKETLKELIKLE
;
A
#
# COMPACT_ATOMS: atom_id res chain seq x y z
N MET A 1 7.95 -31.34 -4.72
CA MET A 1 7.37 -31.92 -5.96
C MET A 1 6.61 -30.85 -6.72
N PRO A 2 6.34 -30.99 -8.02
CA PRO A 2 5.56 -29.99 -8.73
C PRO A 2 4.11 -29.97 -8.21
N ARG A 3 3.60 -28.76 -7.93
CA ARG A 3 2.29 -28.52 -7.33
C ARG A 3 1.46 -27.61 -8.22
N VAL A 4 0.16 -27.88 -8.27
CA VAL A 4 -0.84 -27.03 -8.91
C VAL A 4 -1.58 -26.29 -7.82
N SER A 5 -1.83 -24.99 -8.03
CA SER A 5 -2.60 -24.16 -7.12
C SER A 5 -3.54 -23.27 -7.93
N SER A 6 -4.82 -23.24 -7.55
CA SER A 6 -5.79 -22.30 -8.14
C SER A 6 -5.58 -20.86 -7.65
N GLY A 7 -4.97 -20.67 -6.47
CA GLY A 7 -5.16 -19.46 -5.68
C GLY A 7 -6.61 -19.33 -5.20
N LEU A 8 -6.97 -18.18 -4.62
CA LEU A 8 -8.37 -17.89 -4.31
C LEU A 8 -9.15 -17.69 -5.61
N ILE A 9 -10.21 -18.46 -5.81
CA ILE A 9 -11.07 -18.38 -6.99
C ILE A 9 -12.52 -18.66 -6.60
N ILE A 10 -13.46 -18.01 -7.27
CA ILE A 10 -14.88 -18.35 -7.15
C ILE A 10 -15.07 -19.80 -7.60
N ALA A 11 -15.79 -20.61 -6.80
CA ALA A 11 -16.03 -22.02 -7.05
C ALA A 11 -16.59 -22.25 -8.45
N GLY A 12 -17.55 -21.44 -8.91
CA GLY A 12 -18.07 -21.52 -10.28
C GLY A 12 -17.04 -21.41 -11.42
N ALA A 13 -15.81 -20.95 -11.15
CA ALA A 13 -14.74 -20.78 -12.12
C ALA A 13 -13.52 -21.69 -11.88
N TYR A 14 -13.54 -22.58 -10.87
CA TYR A 14 -12.36 -23.36 -10.49
C TYR A 14 -11.81 -24.21 -11.64
N ALA A 15 -12.70 -24.84 -12.42
CA ALA A 15 -12.32 -25.80 -13.45
C ALA A 15 -11.48 -25.15 -14.57
N ASN A 16 -11.92 -23.97 -15.03
CA ASN A 16 -11.21 -23.19 -16.02
C ASN A 16 -9.88 -22.66 -15.47
N LYS A 17 -9.83 -22.28 -14.19
CA LYS A 17 -8.61 -21.81 -13.54
C LYS A 17 -7.56 -22.91 -13.47
N LEU A 18 -7.91 -24.09 -12.96
CA LEU A 18 -7.00 -25.23 -12.86
C LEU A 18 -6.47 -25.66 -14.24
N ARG A 19 -7.36 -25.76 -15.23
CA ARG A 19 -6.96 -26.06 -16.62
C ARG A 19 -5.94 -25.04 -17.13
N ARG A 20 -6.21 -23.74 -17.01
CA ARG A 20 -5.29 -22.68 -17.47
C ARG A 20 -3.94 -22.75 -16.77
N VAL A 21 -3.92 -22.97 -15.46
CA VAL A 21 -2.67 -23.11 -14.69
C VAL A 21 -1.87 -24.32 -15.18
N MET A 22 -2.52 -25.46 -15.34
CA MET A 22 -1.90 -26.69 -15.86
C MET A 22 -1.28 -26.49 -17.24
N PHE A 23 -2.03 -25.91 -18.18
CA PHE A 23 -1.53 -25.62 -19.53
C PHE A 23 -0.36 -24.64 -19.53
N ALA A 24 -0.34 -23.66 -18.63
CA ALA A 24 0.76 -22.72 -18.51
C ALA A 24 2.02 -23.40 -17.93
N THR A 25 1.87 -24.16 -16.84
CA THR A 25 2.99 -24.79 -16.12
C THR A 25 3.64 -25.94 -16.90
N LEU A 26 2.84 -26.67 -17.69
CA LEU A 26 3.28 -27.86 -18.45
C LEU A 26 3.54 -27.59 -19.93
N LYS A 27 3.46 -26.33 -20.37
CA LYS A 27 3.72 -25.95 -21.76
C LYS A 27 5.10 -26.44 -22.22
N GLY A 28 5.12 -27.24 -23.28
CA GLY A 28 6.36 -27.80 -23.85
C GLY A 28 6.99 -28.95 -23.06
N LYS A 29 6.39 -29.39 -21.94
CA LYS A 29 6.85 -30.53 -21.13
C LYS A 29 6.06 -31.81 -21.38
N ILE A 30 4.75 -31.66 -21.63
CA ILE A 30 3.81 -32.77 -21.87
C ILE A 30 2.90 -32.41 -23.04
N ASP A 31 2.37 -33.44 -23.71
CA ASP A 31 1.38 -33.28 -24.78
C ASP A 31 0.12 -32.57 -24.29
N SER A 32 -0.38 -31.63 -25.09
CA SER A 32 -1.54 -30.82 -24.75
C SER A 32 -2.82 -31.64 -24.47
N LYS A 33 -2.97 -32.81 -25.09
CA LYS A 33 -4.09 -33.73 -24.85
C LYS A 33 -3.98 -34.38 -23.47
N GLU A 34 -2.78 -34.72 -23.03
CA GLU A 34 -2.56 -35.27 -21.70
C GLU A 34 -2.84 -34.23 -20.61
N VAL A 35 -2.43 -32.97 -20.81
CA VAL A 35 -2.80 -31.88 -19.90
C VAL A 35 -4.33 -31.70 -19.84
N ALA A 36 -5.02 -31.76 -20.99
CA ALA A 36 -6.47 -31.70 -21.03
C ALA A 36 -7.12 -32.86 -20.25
N ARG A 37 -6.64 -34.10 -20.46
CA ARG A 37 -7.12 -35.31 -19.78
C ARG A 37 -6.96 -35.18 -18.26
N ALA A 38 -5.75 -34.90 -17.78
CA ALA A 38 -5.46 -34.81 -16.36
C ALA A 38 -6.23 -33.68 -15.67
N SER A 39 -6.39 -32.53 -16.35
CA SER A 39 -7.22 -31.44 -15.82
C SER A 39 -8.71 -31.80 -15.77
N GLY A 40 -9.22 -32.58 -16.73
CA GLY A 40 -10.59 -33.09 -16.74
C GLY A 40 -10.85 -34.06 -15.60
N GLU A 41 -9.92 -34.98 -15.35
CA GLU A 41 -9.96 -35.94 -14.24
C GLU A 41 -10.03 -35.23 -12.88
N LEU A 42 -9.11 -34.29 -12.62
CA LEU A 42 -9.13 -33.50 -11.38
C LEU A 42 -10.42 -32.70 -11.23
N ASN A 43 -10.90 -32.07 -12.31
CA ASN A 43 -12.12 -31.28 -12.27
C ASN A 43 -13.37 -32.14 -12.00
N ALA A 44 -13.44 -33.36 -12.54
CA ALA A 44 -14.56 -34.27 -12.28
C ALA A 44 -14.61 -34.68 -10.80
N LEU A 45 -13.47 -35.05 -10.22
CA LEU A 45 -13.38 -35.38 -8.80
C LEU A 45 -13.77 -34.19 -7.91
N LEU A 46 -13.24 -33.00 -8.21
CA LEU A 46 -13.58 -31.79 -7.45
C LEU A 46 -15.06 -31.44 -7.54
N PHE A 47 -15.70 -31.65 -8.70
CA PHE A 47 -17.13 -31.44 -8.85
C PHE A 47 -17.94 -32.35 -7.93
N GLU A 48 -17.57 -33.62 -7.80
CA GLU A 48 -18.21 -34.57 -6.88
C GLU A 48 -17.98 -34.16 -5.42
N LEU A 49 -16.73 -33.88 -5.03
CA LEU A 49 -16.40 -33.43 -3.67
C LEU A 49 -17.15 -32.16 -3.29
N PHE A 50 -17.25 -31.19 -4.20
CA PHE A 50 -17.93 -29.91 -3.96
C PHE A 50 -19.44 -30.09 -3.78
N ARG A 51 -20.03 -31.08 -4.46
CA ARG A 51 -21.44 -31.42 -4.26
C ARG A 51 -21.67 -32.07 -2.89
N GLU A 52 -20.79 -32.98 -2.46
CA GLU A 52 -20.89 -33.65 -1.17
C GLU A 52 -20.79 -32.67 0.02
N ILE A 53 -19.89 -31.69 -0.04
CA ILE A 53 -19.70 -30.72 1.05
C ILE A 53 -20.57 -29.47 0.93
N GLY A 54 -21.41 -29.38 -0.12
CA GLY A 54 -22.30 -28.24 -0.35
C GLY A 54 -21.54 -26.94 -0.61
N VAL A 55 -20.60 -26.94 -1.55
CA VAL A 55 -19.97 -25.73 -2.08
C VAL A 55 -20.89 -25.10 -3.12
N GLU A 56 -21.26 -23.85 -2.91
CA GLU A 56 -22.09 -23.10 -3.85
C GLU A 56 -21.25 -22.41 -4.92
N LYS A 57 -21.87 -22.09 -6.05
CA LYS A 57 -21.17 -21.44 -7.18
C LYS A 57 -20.52 -20.10 -6.80
N GLY A 58 -21.12 -19.38 -5.85
CA GLY A 58 -20.66 -18.06 -5.37
C GLY A 58 -19.58 -18.12 -4.29
N ASP A 59 -19.32 -19.30 -3.71
CA ASP A 59 -18.29 -19.48 -2.71
C ASP A 59 -16.89 -19.25 -3.30
N VAL A 60 -15.92 -19.00 -2.43
CA VAL A 60 -14.51 -18.90 -2.81
C VAL A 60 -13.80 -20.17 -2.35
N VAL A 61 -12.96 -20.73 -3.22
CA VAL A 61 -12.15 -21.90 -2.92
C VAL A 61 -10.70 -21.66 -3.26
N ARG A 62 -9.81 -22.39 -2.59
CA ARG A 62 -8.42 -22.56 -3.01
C ARG A 62 -8.12 -24.05 -3.06
N ILE A 63 -7.79 -24.53 -4.25
CA ILE A 63 -7.46 -25.93 -4.51
C ILE A 63 -5.97 -26.02 -4.74
N THR A 64 -5.34 -26.99 -4.08
CA THR A 64 -3.96 -27.34 -4.35
C THR A 64 -3.75 -28.84 -4.32
N ILE A 65 -2.89 -29.35 -5.20
CA ILE A 65 -2.58 -30.78 -5.30
C ILE A 65 -1.20 -30.96 -5.94
N GLU A 66 -0.48 -31.99 -5.53
CA GLU A 66 0.79 -32.39 -6.12
C GLU A 66 0.61 -33.46 -7.21
N TYR A 67 1.56 -33.52 -8.13
CA TYR A 67 1.57 -34.51 -9.21
C TYR A 67 2.98 -34.96 -9.54
N GLU A 68 3.07 -36.07 -10.27
CA GLU A 68 4.29 -36.55 -10.91
C GLU A 68 4.07 -36.77 -12.41
N ILE A 69 5.17 -36.78 -13.15
CA ILE A 69 5.16 -37.09 -14.59
C ILE A 69 5.85 -38.44 -14.77
N VAL A 70 5.08 -39.46 -15.10
CA VAL A 70 5.56 -40.84 -15.27
C VAL A 70 5.26 -41.26 -16.71
N ASN A 71 6.30 -41.58 -17.49
CA ASN A 71 6.18 -41.98 -18.90
C ASN A 71 5.34 -41.00 -19.76
N GLY A 72 5.50 -39.69 -19.52
CA GLY A 72 4.77 -38.64 -20.23
C GLY A 72 3.31 -38.48 -19.83
N LYS A 73 2.84 -39.18 -18.78
CA LYS A 73 1.51 -39.05 -18.18
C LYS A 73 1.58 -38.30 -16.86
N ILE A 74 0.51 -37.59 -16.53
CA ILE A 74 0.36 -36.89 -15.26
C ILE A 74 -0.34 -37.83 -14.29
N GLU A 75 0.33 -38.15 -13.18
CA GLU A 75 -0.20 -38.93 -12.08
C GLU A 75 -0.41 -38.02 -10.86
N TRP A 76 -1.65 -37.94 -10.38
CA TRP A 76 -2.03 -37.10 -9.24
C TRP A 76 -1.70 -37.80 -7.91
N LYS A 77 -1.20 -37.03 -6.95
CA LYS A 77 -1.05 -37.46 -5.56
C LYS A 77 -2.28 -37.08 -4.76
N TRP A 78 -3.31 -37.92 -4.82
CA TRP A 78 -4.62 -37.62 -4.25
C TRP A 78 -4.60 -37.35 -2.73
N ASP A 79 -3.66 -37.95 -2.01
CA ASP A 79 -3.40 -37.72 -0.58
C ASP A 79 -2.94 -36.29 -0.27
N THR A 80 -2.42 -35.57 -1.27
CA THR A 80 -1.98 -34.17 -1.14
C THR A 80 -3.06 -33.15 -1.53
N LEU A 81 -4.26 -33.61 -1.92
CA LEU A 81 -5.35 -32.72 -2.31
C LEU A 81 -5.83 -31.92 -1.10
N GLU A 82 -5.64 -30.61 -1.17
CA GLU A 82 -6.10 -29.65 -0.18
C GLU A 82 -7.11 -28.69 -0.83
N VAL A 83 -8.29 -28.56 -0.22
CA VAL A 83 -9.32 -27.60 -0.61
C VAL A 83 -9.63 -26.71 0.59
N GLN A 84 -9.34 -25.42 0.47
CA GLN A 84 -9.78 -24.39 1.40
C GLN A 84 -11.09 -23.79 0.88
N HIS A 85 -12.12 -23.73 1.71
CA HIS A 85 -13.45 -23.24 1.35
C HIS A 85 -13.81 -22.02 2.19
N TYR A 86 -14.21 -20.95 1.51
CA TYR A 86 -14.58 -19.67 2.09
C TYR A 86 -16.01 -19.34 1.65
N ARG A 87 -16.90 -19.24 2.63
CA ARG A 87 -18.30 -18.83 2.40
C ARG A 87 -18.48 -17.34 2.59
N LEU A 88 -19.42 -16.78 1.85
CA LEU A 88 -19.88 -15.42 2.09
C LEU A 88 -20.51 -15.33 3.48
N VAL A 89 -20.10 -14.33 4.25
CA VAL A 89 -20.76 -13.97 5.52
C VAL A 89 -21.67 -12.79 5.23
N GLU A 90 -22.97 -13.07 5.01
CA GLU A 90 -23.98 -12.05 4.65
C GLU A 90 -24.01 -10.88 5.64
N GLU A 91 -23.83 -11.18 6.93
CA GLU A 91 -23.78 -10.19 8.00
C GLU A 91 -22.66 -9.15 7.77
N SER A 92 -21.49 -9.57 7.28
CA SER A 92 -20.38 -8.67 6.98
C SER A 92 -20.74 -7.70 5.86
N SER A 93 -21.38 -8.18 4.80
CA SER A 93 -21.83 -7.35 3.68
C SER A 93 -22.83 -6.29 4.12
N THR A 94 -23.77 -6.66 4.99
CA THR A 94 -24.78 -5.74 5.54
C THR A 94 -24.14 -4.72 6.48
N LYS A 95 -23.31 -5.17 7.43
CA LYS A 95 -22.57 -4.28 8.35
C LYS A 95 -21.70 -3.27 7.60
N ILE A 96 -21.04 -3.69 6.52
CA ILE A 96 -20.24 -2.78 5.69
C ILE A 96 -21.12 -1.67 5.09
N LYS A 97 -22.30 -2.02 4.54
CA LYS A 97 -23.23 -1.02 3.98
C LYS A 97 -23.73 -0.04 5.03
N GLU A 98 -24.03 -0.52 6.24
CA GLU A 98 -24.47 0.32 7.36
C GLU A 98 -23.37 1.24 7.88
N LEU A 99 -22.12 0.74 7.96
CA LEU A 99 -20.97 1.49 8.45
C LEU A 99 -20.42 2.46 7.41
N LEU A 100 -20.63 2.20 6.11
CA LEU A 100 -20.03 2.96 5.03
C LEU A 100 -20.33 4.47 5.12
N PRO A 101 -21.58 4.94 5.29
CA PRO A 101 -21.85 6.38 5.41
C PRO A 101 -21.10 7.02 6.58
N ARG A 102 -21.08 6.37 7.75
CA ARG A 102 -20.37 6.87 8.94
C ARG A 102 -18.86 6.95 8.74
N VAL A 103 -18.29 5.97 8.03
CA VAL A 103 -16.85 5.95 7.71
C VAL A 103 -16.52 7.04 6.69
N LEU A 104 -17.38 7.27 5.70
CA LEU A 104 -17.22 8.33 4.71
C LEU A 104 -17.36 9.72 5.35
N GLU A 105 -18.36 9.94 6.19
CA GLU A 105 -18.56 11.19 6.93
C GLU A 105 -17.35 11.49 7.84
N ARG A 106 -16.86 10.50 8.59
CA ARG A 106 -15.63 10.66 9.38
C ARG A 106 -14.43 11.01 8.51
N ARG A 107 -14.33 10.43 7.31
CA ARG A 107 -13.25 10.74 6.36
C ARG A 107 -13.40 12.16 5.83
N GLU A 108 -14.60 12.60 5.49
CA GLU A 108 -14.90 13.96 5.06
C GLU A 108 -14.62 14.97 6.17
N GLU A 109 -15.00 14.69 7.42
CA GLU A 109 -14.61 15.50 8.57
C GLU A 109 -13.09 15.60 8.73
N VAL A 110 -12.35 14.50 8.55
CA VAL A 110 -10.88 14.51 8.59
C VAL A 110 -10.28 15.34 7.44
N VAL A 111 -10.91 15.34 6.27
CA VAL A 111 -10.47 16.12 5.10
C VAL A 111 -10.88 17.59 5.20
N ALA A 112 -12.08 17.86 5.72
CA ALA A 112 -12.70 19.17 5.83
C ALA A 112 -12.33 19.91 7.12
N ARG A 113 -11.79 19.22 8.13
CA ARG A 113 -11.02 19.88 9.18
C ARG A 113 -9.91 20.66 8.45
N PRO A 114 -9.91 22.01 8.49
CA PRO A 114 -8.68 22.72 8.24
C PRO A 114 -7.63 22.11 9.17
N ALA A 115 -6.35 22.14 8.79
CA ALA A 115 -5.28 21.80 9.72
C ALA A 115 -5.38 22.78 10.92
N LEU A 116 -6.26 22.48 11.90
CA LEU A 116 -6.29 23.07 13.23
C LEU A 116 -4.85 23.03 13.69
N PRO A 117 -4.33 24.14 14.27
CA PRO A 117 -2.91 24.44 14.30
C PRO A 117 -2.16 23.20 14.72
N MET A 118 -1.59 22.50 13.74
CA MET A 118 -0.87 21.28 13.98
C MET A 118 0.29 21.72 14.85
N GLU A 119 0.35 21.20 16.08
CA GLU A 119 1.48 21.46 16.95
C GLU A 119 2.70 20.85 16.27
N ILE A 120 3.44 21.69 15.56
CA ILE A 120 4.67 21.28 14.89
C ILE A 120 5.88 21.77 15.65
N GLU A 121 6.90 20.93 15.64
CA GLU A 121 8.25 21.31 15.97
C GLU A 121 9.11 21.22 14.72
N VAL A 122 10.01 22.18 14.56
CA VAL A 122 10.97 22.20 13.46
C VAL A 122 12.33 22.12 14.11
N GLU A 123 13.10 21.10 13.77
CA GLU A 123 14.44 20.88 14.29
C GLU A 123 15.46 20.90 13.17
N TYR A 124 16.61 21.51 13.42
CA TYR A 124 17.74 21.47 12.49
C TYR A 124 18.37 20.08 12.47
N LEU A 125 18.49 19.50 11.28
CA LEU A 125 19.08 18.17 11.08
C LEU A 125 20.56 18.27 10.68
N GLY A 126 20.95 19.30 9.92
CA GLY A 126 22.32 19.51 9.46
C GLY A 126 22.39 20.20 8.10
N THR A 127 23.61 20.31 7.58
CA THR A 127 23.89 20.90 6.27
C THR A 127 24.30 19.83 5.26
N VAL A 128 23.95 20.03 3.99
CA VAL A 128 24.24 19.12 2.87
C VAL A 128 24.88 19.87 1.70
N LYS A 129 25.43 19.15 0.73
CA LYS A 129 26.15 19.71 -0.44
C LYS A 129 27.23 20.73 -0.04
N GLU A 130 28.22 20.27 0.72
CA GLU A 130 29.38 21.09 1.16
C GLU A 130 28.98 22.36 1.93
N GLY A 131 27.89 22.32 2.68
CA GLY A 131 27.45 23.44 3.53
C GLY A 131 26.54 24.45 2.83
N LEU A 132 26.04 24.15 1.63
CA LEU A 132 25.20 25.07 0.85
C LEU A 132 23.71 24.99 1.18
N GLU A 133 23.22 23.84 1.65
CA GLU A 133 21.80 23.61 1.89
C GLU A 133 21.57 23.14 3.33
N ASP A 134 20.70 23.83 4.05
CA ASP A 134 20.29 23.43 5.40
C ASP A 134 19.06 22.52 5.34
N VAL A 135 19.06 21.48 6.17
CA VAL A 135 17.96 20.53 6.30
C VAL A 135 17.35 20.64 7.69
N TYR A 136 16.03 20.77 7.74
CA TYR A 136 15.23 20.74 8.95
C TYR A 136 14.20 19.62 8.86
N VAL A 137 13.82 19.06 10.00
CA VAL A 137 12.74 18.07 10.11
C VAL A 137 11.53 18.70 10.78
N VAL A 138 10.35 18.38 10.26
CA VAL A 138 9.07 18.77 10.85
C VAL A 138 8.54 17.59 11.64
N LYS A 139 8.25 17.78 12.92
CA LYS A 139 7.68 16.78 13.81
C LYS A 139 6.27 17.19 14.25
N ALA A 140 5.41 16.21 14.48
CA ALA A 140 4.09 16.42 15.08
C ALA A 140 3.79 15.33 16.12
N PRO A 141 2.93 15.62 17.12
CA PRO A 141 2.48 14.65 18.10
C PRO A 141 1.86 13.42 17.44
N LYS A 142 2.27 12.25 17.92
CA LYS A 142 1.69 10.95 17.59
C LYS A 142 1.65 10.09 18.85
N GLU A 143 0.44 9.89 19.36
CA GLU A 143 0.18 9.17 20.62
C GLU A 143 0.93 9.83 21.80
N GLU A 144 2.01 9.22 22.29
CA GLU A 144 2.82 9.70 23.42
C GLU A 144 4.20 10.26 22.98
N THR A 145 4.47 10.37 21.68
CA THR A 145 5.78 10.81 21.14
C THR A 145 5.64 11.81 20.00
N TYR A 146 6.74 12.47 19.61
CA TYR A 146 6.81 13.28 18.40
C TYR A 146 7.34 12.42 17.23
N ALA A 147 6.57 12.35 16.15
CA ALA A 147 6.97 11.65 14.94
C ALA A 147 7.42 12.66 13.87
N THR A 148 8.51 12.34 13.15
CA THR A 148 8.90 13.11 11.97
C THR A 148 7.85 12.92 10.88
N ILE A 149 7.19 14.01 10.52
CA ILE A 149 6.13 14.08 9.51
C ILE A 149 6.61 14.79 8.23
N GLY A 150 7.71 15.54 8.29
CA GLY A 150 8.16 16.33 7.15
C GLY A 150 9.64 16.67 7.18
N ALA A 151 10.10 17.26 6.07
CA ALA A 151 11.43 17.81 5.93
C ALA A 151 11.37 19.13 5.17
N VAL A 152 12.28 20.02 5.52
CA VAL A 152 12.46 21.33 4.90
C VAL A 152 13.90 21.43 4.43
N ARG A 153 14.10 21.78 3.16
CA ARG A 153 15.43 22.00 2.59
C ARG A 153 15.54 23.43 2.15
N VAL A 154 16.51 24.14 2.71
CA VAL A 154 16.70 25.58 2.56
C VAL A 154 17.98 25.83 1.80
N LEU A 155 17.90 26.67 0.77
CA LEU A 155 19.07 27.16 0.04
C LEU A 155 19.10 28.68 0.17
N PHE A 156 20.12 29.20 0.84
CA PHE A 156 20.34 30.64 0.99
C PHE A 156 21.21 31.21 -0.13
N ARG A 157 20.86 32.41 -0.58
CA ARG A 157 21.64 33.24 -1.51
C ARG A 157 21.67 34.67 -0.96
N ASN A 158 22.78 35.04 -0.35
CA ASN A 158 22.95 36.31 0.37
C ASN A 158 21.96 36.42 1.55
N GLU A 159 21.08 37.43 1.54
CA GLU A 159 20.15 37.73 2.64
C GLU A 159 18.81 36.99 2.55
N GLU A 160 18.54 36.28 1.44
CA GLU A 160 17.29 35.55 1.22
C GLU A 160 17.55 34.08 0.87
N GLY A 161 16.67 33.20 1.30
CA GLY A 161 16.69 31.77 0.97
C GLY A 161 15.34 31.27 0.48
N GLY A 162 15.39 30.25 -0.37
CA GLY A 162 14.22 29.48 -0.77
C GLY A 162 14.17 28.18 0.02
N ALA A 163 13.02 27.85 0.58
CA ALA A 163 12.80 26.61 1.30
C ALA A 163 11.70 25.77 0.67
N LEU A 164 12.02 24.51 0.37
CA LEU A 164 11.06 23.50 -0.04
C LEU A 164 10.68 22.66 1.17
N VAL A 165 9.39 22.67 1.49
CA VAL A 165 8.77 21.81 2.51
C VAL A 165 8.03 20.68 1.81
N VAL A 166 8.27 19.46 2.28
CA VAL A 166 7.39 18.33 2.00
C VAL A 166 7.02 17.69 3.33
N MET A 167 5.76 17.30 3.49
CA MET A 167 5.29 16.64 4.69
C MET A 167 4.10 15.72 4.44
N VAL A 168 3.95 14.70 5.29
CA VAL A 168 2.80 13.79 5.33
C VAL A 168 2.23 13.85 6.74
N THR A 169 1.02 14.37 6.89
CA THR A 169 0.37 14.50 8.20
C THR A 169 0.06 13.13 8.81
N PRO A 170 -0.19 13.05 10.14
CA PRO A 170 -0.64 11.82 10.78
C PRO A 170 -1.90 11.22 10.15
N GLU A 171 -2.79 12.06 9.60
CA GLU A 171 -4.01 11.65 8.89
C GLU A 171 -3.73 11.12 7.48
N GLY A 172 -2.47 11.20 7.02
CA GLY A 172 -2.00 10.65 5.75
C GLY A 172 -2.11 11.59 4.56
N ARG A 173 -2.47 12.87 4.77
CA ARG A 173 -2.46 13.90 3.73
C ARG A 173 -1.04 14.36 3.46
N ALA A 174 -0.71 14.62 2.21
CA ALA A 174 0.64 14.99 1.83
C ALA A 174 0.67 16.37 1.18
N PHE A 175 1.60 17.20 1.62
CA PHE A 175 1.70 18.59 1.18
C PHE A 175 3.09 18.93 0.71
N ARG A 176 3.13 19.82 -0.28
CA ARG A 176 4.31 20.52 -0.75
C ARG A 176 4.10 22.01 -0.58
N TYR A 177 5.12 22.70 -0.11
CA TYR A 177 5.08 24.15 0.02
C TYR A 177 6.45 24.77 -0.25
N PHE A 178 6.46 25.91 -0.92
CA PHE A 178 7.66 26.70 -1.15
C PHE A 178 7.52 28.03 -0.41
N MET A 179 8.49 28.33 0.45
CA MET A 179 8.53 29.59 1.19
C MET A 179 9.83 30.34 0.94
N LYS A 180 9.79 31.66 1.10
CA LYS A 180 10.98 32.51 1.17
C LYS A 180 11.32 32.78 2.63
N LEU A 181 12.60 32.70 2.97
CA LEU A 181 13.11 32.94 4.30
C LEU A 181 14.19 34.02 4.24
N LYS A 182 14.28 34.84 5.29
CA LYS A 182 15.44 35.70 5.49
C LYS A 182 16.56 34.88 6.12
N TYR A 183 17.79 35.14 5.69
CA TYR A 183 18.95 34.47 6.27
C TYR A 183 19.14 34.89 7.73
N SER A 184 19.47 33.91 8.57
CA SER A 184 19.98 34.09 9.92
C SER A 184 21.13 33.09 10.11
N PRO A 185 22.25 33.48 10.72
CA PRO A 185 23.33 32.57 11.06
C PRO A 185 22.96 31.59 12.18
N ASP A 186 21.84 31.81 12.90
CA ASP A 186 21.33 30.89 13.92
C ASP A 186 20.30 29.92 13.31
N PRO A 187 20.62 28.61 13.21
CA PRO A 187 19.68 27.61 12.71
C PRO A 187 18.40 27.50 13.53
N LEU A 188 18.43 27.84 14.83
CA LEU A 188 17.24 27.81 15.68
C LEU A 188 16.26 28.94 15.32
N GLU A 189 16.79 30.10 14.91
CA GLU A 189 15.97 31.21 14.43
C GLU A 189 15.33 30.87 13.07
N ILE A 190 16.06 30.20 12.18
CA ILE A 190 15.49 29.68 10.92
C ILE A 190 14.40 28.65 11.19
N ALA A 191 14.63 27.70 12.10
CA ALA A 191 13.63 26.70 12.47
C ALA A 191 12.34 27.34 13.00
N LYS A 192 12.46 28.40 13.81
CA LYS A 192 11.31 29.19 14.28
C LYS A 192 10.57 29.87 13.12
N ASN A 193 11.29 30.52 12.20
CA ASN A 193 10.70 31.19 11.05
C ASN A 193 9.96 30.19 10.12
N VAL A 194 10.56 29.01 9.90
CA VAL A 194 9.95 27.91 9.13
C VAL A 194 8.65 27.45 9.81
N LYS A 195 8.67 27.25 11.13
CA LYS A 195 7.49 26.87 11.90
C LYS A 195 6.36 27.88 11.74
N GLU A 196 6.63 29.16 11.97
CA GLU A 196 5.63 30.22 11.91
C GLU A 196 5.01 30.35 10.50
N GLU A 197 5.84 30.34 9.45
CA GLU A 197 5.37 30.44 8.08
C GLU A 197 4.61 29.18 7.62
N LEU A 198 5.03 27.99 8.06
CA LEU A 198 4.32 26.74 7.74
C LEU A 198 2.95 26.66 8.41
N ILE A 199 2.84 27.05 9.69
CA ILE A 199 1.55 27.14 10.39
C ILE A 199 0.62 28.11 9.65
N LYS A 200 1.13 29.29 9.28
CA LYS A 200 0.38 30.28 8.52
C LYS A 200 -0.08 29.74 7.17
N ALA A 201 0.82 29.14 6.39
CA ALA A 201 0.51 28.58 5.07
C ALA A 201 -0.54 27.46 5.13
N LEU A 202 -0.48 26.60 6.16
CA LEU A 202 -1.50 25.57 6.39
C LEU A 202 -2.86 26.19 6.76
N SER A 203 -2.88 27.20 7.63
CA SER A 203 -4.12 27.85 8.05
C SER A 203 -4.81 28.64 6.92
N GLU A 204 -4.02 29.23 6.02
CA GLU A 204 -4.49 30.01 4.87
C GLU A 204 -4.68 29.15 3.61
N ASN A 205 -4.49 27.83 3.71
CA ASN A 205 -4.57 26.87 2.59
C ASN A 205 -3.68 27.25 1.40
N ARG A 206 -2.47 27.78 1.68
CA ARG A 206 -1.45 28.15 0.67
C ARG A 206 -0.51 27.00 0.30
N VAL A 207 -0.76 25.81 0.83
CA VAL A 207 0.00 24.59 0.57
C VAL A 207 -0.61 23.82 -0.61
N GLU A 208 0.23 23.12 -1.36
CA GLU A 208 -0.20 22.25 -2.46
C GLU A 208 -0.35 20.82 -1.96
N GLU A 209 -1.54 20.22 -2.11
CA GLU A 209 -1.75 18.80 -1.81
C GLU A 209 -1.17 17.93 -2.95
N ILE A 210 -0.34 16.94 -2.58
CA ILE A 210 0.37 16.07 -3.52
C ILE A 210 0.07 14.59 -3.22
N ASP A 211 0.40 13.71 -4.17
CA ASP A 211 0.30 12.26 -3.95
C ASP A 211 1.21 11.80 -2.80
N ARG A 212 0.68 10.89 -1.97
CA ARG A 212 1.36 10.40 -0.77
C ARG A 212 2.63 9.61 -1.06
N GLU A 213 2.64 8.78 -2.09
CA GLU A 213 3.82 7.99 -2.45
C GLU A 213 4.91 8.89 -3.00
N LYS A 214 4.54 9.86 -3.85
CA LYS A 214 5.46 10.90 -4.32
C LYS A 214 6.06 11.72 -3.16
N ALA A 215 5.24 12.08 -2.18
CA ALA A 215 5.73 12.80 -1.00
C ALA A 215 6.73 11.99 -0.18
N LYS A 216 6.50 10.68 0.01
CA LYS A 216 7.45 9.79 0.72
C LYS A 216 8.78 9.67 -0.03
N GLU A 217 8.75 9.60 -1.35
CA GLU A 217 9.97 9.59 -2.18
C GLU A 217 10.76 10.89 -1.98
N THR A 218 10.11 12.04 -2.13
CA THR A 218 10.76 13.34 -1.93
C THR A 218 11.25 13.52 -0.49
N LEU A 219 10.51 13.07 0.52
CA LEU A 219 10.97 13.12 1.93
C LEU A 219 12.27 12.36 2.15
N LYS A 220 12.41 11.17 1.55
CA LYS A 220 13.65 10.40 1.62
C LYS A 220 14.81 11.17 0.98
N GLU A 221 14.57 11.87 -0.12
CA GLU A 221 15.59 12.69 -0.78
C GLU A 221 15.96 13.95 0.02
N LEU A 222 14.99 14.59 0.67
CA LEU A 222 15.23 15.80 1.46
C LEU A 222 15.99 15.51 2.75
N ILE A 223 15.77 14.36 3.39
CA ILE A 223 16.41 13.98 4.65
C ILE A 223 17.83 13.43 4.46
N LYS A 224 18.17 12.93 3.26
CA LYS A 224 19.50 12.40 2.98
C LYS A 224 20.58 13.48 3.16
N LEU A 225 21.44 13.26 4.17
CA LEU A 225 22.63 14.03 4.45
C LEU A 225 23.84 13.44 3.71
N GLU A 226 23.78 13.41 2.37
CA GLU A 226 24.92 13.05 1.51
C GLU A 226 25.61 14.31 0.98
#